data_AF-A0A851IEN3-F1
#
_entry.id   AF-A0A851IEN3-F1
#
_cell.length_a   1.000
_cell.length_b   1.000
_cell.length_c   1.000
_cell.angle_alpha   90.00
_cell.angle_beta   90.00
_cell.angle_gamma   90.00
#
_symmetry.space_group_name_H-M   'P 1'
#
loop_
_entity.id
_entity.type
_entity.pdbx_description
1 polymer ?
#
loop_
_entity_poly.entity_id
_entity_poly.type
_entity_poly.pdbx_seq_one_letter_code
_entity_poly.pdbx_strand_id
1 'polypeptide(L)' 'MDIGTINKFYDLAKIGDDMVQQHYLALSKNASDCIVCGHCNSRCPCFVDQMTRMQEIVAYFGK' A
#
# COMPACT_ATOMS: atom_id res chain seq x y z
N MET A 1 -6.91 7.34 -3.31
CA MET A 1 -5.78 6.40 -3.18
C MET A 1 -6.28 5.03 -3.59
N ASP A 2 -5.53 4.32 -4.43
CA ASP A 2 -5.87 2.96 -4.84
C ASP A 2 -5.15 1.94 -3.94
N ILE A 3 -5.87 1.42 -2.95
CA ILE A 3 -5.34 0.46 -1.97
C ILE A 3 -4.97 -0.87 -2.62
N GLY A 4 -5.72 -1.30 -3.65
CA GLY A 4 -5.45 -2.56 -4.33
C GLY A 4 -4.11 -2.52 -5.06
N THR A 5 -3.88 -1.44 -5.82
CA THR A 5 -2.62 -1.23 -6.54
C THR A 5 -1.44 -1.06 -5.58
N ILE A 6 -1.61 -0.31 -4.48
CA ILE A 6 -0.58 -0.15 -3.45
C ILE A 6 -0.19 -1.50 -2.84
N ASN A 7 -1.16 -2.32 -2.42
CA ASN A 7 -0.89 -3.65 -1.87
C ASN A 7 -0.19 -4.55 -2.89
N LYS A 8 -0.66 -4.55 -4.15
CA LYS A 8 -0.04 -5.34 -5.22
C LYS A 8 1.43 -5.00 -5.38
N PHE A 9 1.78 -3.71 -5.45
CA PHE A 9 3.18 -3.30 -5.61
C PHE A 9 4.01 -3.61 -4.38
N TYR A 10 3.48 -3.44 -3.18
CA TYR A 10 4.18 -3.85 -1.98
C TYR A 10 4.45 -5.37 -1.96
N ASP A 11 3.45 -6.18 -2.26
CA ASP A 11 3.57 -7.64 -2.23
C ASP A 11 4.57 -8.12 -3.30
N LEU A 12 4.56 -7.54 -4.50
CA LEU A 12 5.54 -7.84 -5.54
C LEU A 12 6.95 -7.35 -5.20
N ALA A 13 7.10 -6.18 -4.57
CA ALA A 13 8.41 -5.70 -4.11
C ALA A 13 8.99 -6.60 -3.01
N LYS A 14 8.14 -7.10 -2.09
CA LYS A 14 8.54 -8.03 -1.01
C LYS A 14 9.08 -9.36 -1.52
N ILE A 15 8.65 -9.83 -2.69
CA ILE A 15 9.15 -11.07 -3.31
C ILE A 15 10.40 -10.85 -4.17
N GLY A 16 10.92 -9.62 -4.25
CA GLY A 16 12.19 -9.30 -4.92
C GLY A 16 12.08 -8.78 -6.35
N ASP A 17 10.92 -8.27 -6.76
CA ASP A 17 10.78 -7.58 -8.06
C ASP A 17 11.22 -6.11 -7.94
N ASP A 18 12.49 -5.85 -8.20
CA ASP A 18 13.11 -4.52 -8.06
C ASP A 18 12.47 -3.45 -8.97
N MET A 19 11.88 -3.83 -10.10
CA MET A 19 11.21 -2.89 -11.01
C MET A 19 9.96 -2.29 -10.38
N VAL A 20 9.33 -3.01 -9.44
CA VAL A 20 8.07 -2.61 -8.82
C VAL A 20 8.22 -1.39 -7.91
N GLN A 21 9.41 -1.17 -7.34
CA GLN A 21 9.63 0.03 -6.52
C GLN A 21 9.44 1.31 -7.35
N GLN A 22 9.94 1.35 -8.59
CA GLN A 22 9.77 2.50 -9.47
C GLN A 22 8.30 2.70 -9.86
N HIS A 23 7.55 1.61 -10.09
CA HIS A 23 6.12 1.68 -10.37
C HIS A 23 5.31 2.21 -9.17
N TYR A 24 5.65 1.80 -7.95
CA TYR A 24 5.04 2.35 -6.73
C TYR A 24 5.34 3.84 -6.57
N LEU A 25 6.60 4.25 -6.77
CA LEU A 25 7.02 5.65 -6.64
C LEU A 25 6.39 6.57 -7.70
N ALA A 26 5.95 6.02 -8.84
CA ALA A 26 5.27 6.75 -9.90
C ALA A 26 3.75 6.93 -9.66
N LEU A 27 3.18 6.34 -8.60
CA LEU A 27 1.77 6.54 -8.26
C LEU A 27 1.49 8.01 -7.90
N SER A 28 0.30 8.50 -8.25
CA SER A 28 -0.15 9.84 -7.86
C SER A 28 -0.50 9.94 -6.37
N LYS A 29 -0.76 8.79 -5.74
CA LYS A 29 -1.05 8.64 -4.32
C LYS A 29 -0.44 7.35 -3.79
N ASN A 30 0.23 7.44 -2.65
CA ASN A 30 1.05 6.41 -2.04
C ASN A 30 0.52 6.11 -0.64
N ALA A 31 1.07 5.11 0.05
CA ALA A 31 0.62 4.75 1.39
C ALA A 31 0.78 5.89 2.41
N SER A 32 1.74 6.82 2.24
CA SER A 32 1.88 8.01 3.10
C SER A 32 0.74 9.02 2.95
N ASP A 33 -0.05 8.96 1.88
CA ASP A 33 -1.28 9.76 1.75
C ASP A 33 -2.44 9.20 2.60
N CYS A 34 -2.26 8.05 3.27
CA CYS A 34 -3.26 7.48 4.15
C CYS A 34 -3.47 8.37 5.38
N ILE A 35 -4.68 8.91 5.53
CA ILE A 35 -5.08 9.71 6.71
C ILE A 35 -5.74 8.86 7.82
N VAL A 36 -5.63 7.53 7.73
CA VAL A 36 -6.13 6.60 8.76
C VAL A 36 -7.65 6.74 9.01
N CYS A 37 -8.44 6.93 7.94
CA CYS A 37 -9.89 7.14 8.05
C CYS A 37 -10.72 5.87 8.31
N GLY A 38 -10.12 4.68 8.21
CA GLY A 38 -10.77 3.40 8.52
C GLY A 38 -11.81 2.87 7.52
N HIS A 39 -12.25 3.65 6.53
CA HIS A 39 -13.26 3.22 5.56
C HIS A 39 -12.86 1.99 4.74
N CYS A 40 -11.57 1.78 4.52
CA CYS A 40 -11.06 0.63 3.78
C CYS A 40 -11.15 -0.67 4.57
N ASN A 41 -10.98 -0.64 5.90
CA ASN A 41 -11.04 -1.82 6.75
C ASN A 41 -12.45 -2.45 6.71
N SER A 42 -13.49 -1.64 6.85
CA SER A 42 -14.88 -2.11 6.84
C SER A 42 -15.34 -2.63 5.47
N ARG A 43 -14.65 -2.25 4.39
CA ARG A 43 -14.96 -2.65 3.01
C ARG A 43 -14.03 -3.75 2.49
N CYS A 44 -13.02 -4.17 3.25
CA CYS A 44 -12.04 -5.12 2.77
C CYS A 44 -12.67 -6.52 2.65
N PRO A 45 -12.79 -7.09 1.44
CA PRO A 45 -13.38 -8.42 1.27
C PRO A 45 -12.51 -9.54 1.86
N CYS A 46 -11.22 -9.26 2.09
CA CYS A 46 -10.25 -10.20 2.63
C CYS A 46 -10.10 -10.08 4.15
N PHE A 47 -10.88 -9.23 4.82
CA PHE A 47 -10.80 -8.97 6.27
C PHE A 47 -9.40 -8.56 6.75
N VAL A 48 -8.64 -7.89 5.88
CA VAL A 48 -7.30 -7.37 6.18
C VAL A 48 -7.43 -5.97 6.77
N ASP A 49 -6.68 -5.71 7.84
CA ASP A 49 -6.50 -4.35 8.36
C ASP A 49 -5.64 -3.52 7.39
N GLN A 50 -6.31 -2.75 6.54
CA GLN A 50 -5.67 -1.93 5.53
C GLN A 50 -4.93 -0.74 6.14
N MET A 51 -5.38 -0.21 7.27
CA MET A 51 -4.69 0.92 7.92
C MET A 51 -3.32 0.51 8.43
N THR A 52 -3.25 -0.60 9.15
CA THR A 52 -1.97 -1.18 9.60
C THR A 52 -1.09 -1.52 8.41
N ARG A 53 -1.67 -2.09 7.35
CA ARG A 53 -0.92 -2.40 6.12
C ARG A 53 -0.36 -1.15 5.43
N MET A 54 -1.09 -0.03 5.39
CA MET A 54 -0.54 1.22 4.85
C MET A 54 0.68 1.70 5.66
N GLN A 55 0.66 1.56 6.99
CA GLN A 55 1.81 1.92 7.83
C GLN A 55 3.03 1.04 7.55
N GLU A 56 2.83 -0.27 7.37
CA GLU A 56 3.90 -1.20 6.96
C GLU A 56 4.51 -0.82 5.61
N ILE A 57 3.67 -0.42 4.66
CA ILE A 57 4.10 -0.02 3.32
C ILE A 57 4.89 1.30 3.37
N VAL A 58 4.45 2.27 4.19
CA VAL A 58 5.22 3.49 4.46
C VAL A 58 6.57 3.16 5.07
N ALA A 59 6.63 2.24 6.03
CA ALA A 59 7.90 1.83 6.64
C ALA A 59 8.83 1.14 5.63
N TYR A 60 8.29 0.42 4.65
CA TYR A 60 9.06 -0.27 3.63
C TYR A 60 9.61 0.66 2.53
N PHE A 61 8.77 1.55 1.99
CA PHE A 61 9.17 2.46 0.89
C PHE A 61 9.64 3.84 1.36
N GLY A 62 9.42 4.20 2.63
CA GLY A 62 9.65 5.53 3.18
C GLY A 62 8.63 6.58 2.71
N LYS A 63 7.57 6.17 2.01
CA LYS A 63 6.53 7.01 1.38
C LYS A 63 5.24 6.23 1.16
#